data_AF-A0A7Y1ZJ52-F1
#
_entry.id   AF-A0A7Y1ZJ52-F1
#
_cell.length_a   1.000
_cell.length_b   1.000
_cell.length_c   1.000
_cell.angle_alpha   90.00
_cell.angle_beta   90.00
_cell.angle_gamma   90.00
#
_symmetry.space_group_name_H-M   'P 1'
#
loop_
_entity.id
_entity.type
_entity.pdbx_description
1 polymer ?
#
loop_
_entity_poly.entity_id
_entity_poly.type
_entity_poly.pdbx_seq_one_letter_code
_entity_poly.pdbx_strand_id
1 'polypeptide(L)'
;MHRVALVAVGLLWASTAALADPWIVPGDTGLRHDLALLADRGVIRAPLSTWPLSWGDISADLQREYADARLDSAGRAALMRVRARATQALRRTGMTPGLRLSLAEEPRRLRDFSSTPRDPGEVQGSLAWTGLRFSYRLQVTAVSEPLDERNVRTDGSYAGVVLGNWMFSAGNMDRWWGPGWNGGLIMSSNARPVPVLAMRRNYSDPFKTPLLGWMGPWTMSVLYGQLEGNREIPNARLFGVRLNFRPLSSLEIGLSRTAQWCGSSRPCGLGTFGELLLGIDNRGENTNIDEEPGNQLGGIDWRWTLPFFNGSTAFYGEAIGEDEASNLPSRYIGQLGVETAGYIDRWDASWRVHVEIADTAAEFYSDPTRFDYAYEHFIYSDGYRYHGRATGHTMDADGRMLAIGSYLRDRKGNEWQFRVRHFELNRREEVSLPHT
;
A
#
# COMPACT_ATOMS: atom_id res chain seq x y z
N MET A 1 28.51 -8.01 -0.63
CA MET A 1 27.65 -7.53 0.49
C MET A 1 27.77 -6.02 0.65
N HIS A 2 26.76 -5.25 0.25
CA HIS A 2 26.70 -3.81 0.53
C HIS A 2 25.91 -3.59 1.83
N ARG A 3 26.58 -3.15 2.89
CA ARG A 3 25.92 -2.76 4.15
C ARG A 3 25.61 -1.27 4.07
N VAL A 4 24.33 -0.90 4.08
CA VAL A 4 23.92 0.52 4.06
C VAL A 4 23.17 0.83 5.35
N ALA A 5 23.70 1.78 6.12
CA ALA A 5 23.01 2.39 7.25
C ALA A 5 22.56 3.79 6.82
N LEU A 6 21.25 4.01 6.71
CA LEU A 6 20.67 5.30 6.38
C LEU A 6 20.10 5.95 7.65
N VAL A 7 20.74 7.02 8.10
CA VAL A 7 20.20 7.91 9.13
C VAL A 7 19.66 9.16 8.42
N ALA A 8 18.34 9.29 8.36
CA ALA A 8 17.71 10.48 7.78
C ALA A 8 17.04 11.28 8.90
N VAL A 9 17.60 12.44 9.25
CA VAL A 9 16.95 13.45 10.08
C VAL A 9 16.37 14.50 9.13
N GLY A 10 15.05 14.48 8.93
CA GLY A 10 14.38 15.42 8.04
C GLY A 10 13.28 16.19 8.77
N LEU A 11 13.40 17.52 8.83
CA LEU A 11 12.29 18.42 9.16
C LEU A 11 11.41 18.54 7.90
N LEU A 12 10.48 17.61 7.71
CA LEU A 12 9.50 17.69 6.63
C LEU A 12 8.36 18.62 7.06
N TRP A 13 8.46 19.89 6.68
CA TRP A 13 7.31 20.80 6.66
C TRP A 13 6.45 20.47 5.43
N ALA A 14 5.75 19.33 5.47
CA ALA A 14 4.78 19.00 4.45
C ALA A 14 3.42 19.57 4.85
N SER A 15 3.16 20.84 4.52
CA SER A 15 1.77 21.30 4.45
C SER A 15 1.12 20.60 3.27
N THR A 16 0.57 19.40 3.46
CA THR A 16 -0.27 18.78 2.43
C THR A 16 -1.54 19.60 2.35
N ALA A 17 -1.60 20.54 1.40
CA ALA A 17 -2.87 21.16 1.05
C ALA A 17 -3.84 20.02 0.68
N ALA A 18 -4.95 19.91 1.42
CA ALA A 18 -5.93 18.90 1.11
C ALA A 18 -6.58 19.26 -0.24
N LEU A 19 -6.38 18.39 -1.23
CA LEU A 19 -7.14 18.43 -2.47
C LEU A 19 -8.53 17.83 -2.24
N ALA A 20 -9.51 18.28 -3.01
CA ALA A 20 -10.81 17.63 -3.10
C ALA A 20 -10.62 16.23 -3.71
N ASP A 21 -10.94 15.19 -2.96
CA ASP A 21 -10.63 13.81 -3.32
C ASP A 21 -11.60 12.88 -2.55
N PRO A 22 -12.33 11.94 -3.18
CA PRO A 22 -13.11 10.95 -2.43
C PRO A 22 -12.22 9.83 -1.86
N TRP A 23 -10.93 9.82 -2.20
CA TRP A 23 -9.96 8.83 -1.75
C TRP A 23 -8.97 9.39 -0.73
N ILE A 24 -8.46 8.53 0.13
CA ILE A 24 -7.26 8.78 0.93
C ILE A 24 -6.10 8.01 0.33
N VAL A 25 -5.27 8.63 -0.49
CA VAL A 25 -4.08 8.00 -1.11
C VAL A 25 -2.96 7.77 -0.08
N PRO A 26 -2.06 6.79 -0.28
CA PRO A 26 -0.89 6.66 0.59
C PRO A 26 0.03 7.88 0.44
N GLY A 27 0.83 8.16 1.46
CA GLY A 27 1.77 9.29 1.45
C GLY A 27 1.71 10.20 2.68
N ASP A 28 0.52 10.38 3.24
CA ASP A 28 0.27 11.24 4.40
C ASP A 28 0.40 10.43 5.70
N THR A 29 1.62 10.40 6.24
CA THR A 29 1.94 9.61 7.44
C THR A 29 1.18 10.12 8.67
N GLY A 30 0.93 11.43 8.76
CA GLY A 30 0.18 12.02 9.87
C GLY A 30 -1.30 11.68 9.83
N LEU A 31 -1.91 11.69 8.65
CA LEU A 31 -3.27 11.17 8.49
C LEU A 31 -3.35 9.68 8.77
N ARG A 32 -2.39 8.87 8.30
CA ARG A 32 -2.33 7.44 8.63
C ARG A 32 -2.22 7.22 10.15
N HIS A 33 -1.38 7.99 10.85
CA HIS A 33 -1.27 7.93 12.31
C HIS A 33 -2.61 8.21 12.99
N ASP A 34 -3.29 9.29 12.62
CA ASP A 34 -4.58 9.66 13.22
C ASP A 34 -5.67 8.62 12.94
N LEU A 35 -5.76 8.12 11.70
CA LEU A 35 -6.71 7.06 11.34
C LEU A 35 -6.46 5.79 12.16
N ALA A 36 -5.20 5.37 12.28
CA ALA A 36 -4.84 4.22 13.10
C ALA A 36 -5.17 4.45 14.58
N LEU A 37 -4.87 5.63 15.14
CA LEU A 37 -5.19 5.98 16.53
C LEU A 37 -6.70 5.93 16.83
N LEU A 38 -7.52 6.40 15.88
CA LEU A 38 -8.97 6.37 15.97
C LEU A 38 -9.53 4.94 15.80
N ALA A 39 -8.93 4.13 14.92
CA ALA A 39 -9.29 2.72 14.77
C ALA A 39 -8.94 1.90 16.01
N ASP A 40 -7.78 2.16 16.61
CA ASP A 40 -7.33 1.53 17.86
C ASP A 40 -8.26 1.84 19.03
N ARG A 41 -8.91 3.02 19.02
CA ARG A 41 -9.93 3.45 20.00
C ARG A 41 -11.36 3.04 19.63
N GLY A 42 -11.53 2.29 18.53
CA GLY A 42 -12.83 1.79 18.08
C GLY A 42 -13.75 2.84 17.44
N VAL A 43 -13.26 4.05 17.16
CA VAL A 43 -14.01 5.09 16.46
C VAL A 43 -14.15 4.72 14.99
N ILE A 44 -13.04 4.32 14.36
CA ILE A 44 -13.02 3.83 12.97
C ILE A 44 -13.10 2.31 12.98
N ARG A 45 -14.18 1.80 12.39
CA ARG A 45 -14.45 0.36 12.20
C ARG A 45 -14.07 -0.11 10.81
N ALA A 46 -13.88 0.79 9.85
CA ALA A 46 -13.36 0.45 8.53
C ALA A 46 -12.00 -0.26 8.63
N PRO A 47 -11.73 -1.25 7.76
CA PRO A 47 -10.37 -1.75 7.53
C PRO A 47 -9.44 -0.66 6.99
N LEU A 48 -8.18 -0.62 7.42
CA LEU A 48 -7.21 0.45 7.11
C LEU A 48 -5.96 -0.02 6.34
N SER A 49 -5.83 -1.30 6.01
CA SER A 49 -4.66 -1.88 5.33
C SER A 49 -4.76 -1.94 3.79
N THR A 50 -5.69 -1.19 3.18
CA THR A 50 -5.89 -1.17 1.71
C THR A 50 -6.05 0.26 1.19
N TRP A 51 -4.93 0.85 0.79
CA TRP A 51 -4.90 2.21 0.26
C TRP A 51 -5.05 2.22 -1.27
N PRO A 52 -5.78 3.19 -1.84
CA PRO A 52 -6.39 4.35 -1.17
C PRO A 52 -7.54 4.01 -0.20
N LEU A 53 -7.89 4.79 0.82
CA LEU A 53 -9.10 4.54 1.63
C LEU A 53 -10.31 5.31 1.07
N SER A 54 -11.52 4.94 1.48
CA SER A 54 -12.74 5.69 1.14
C SER A 54 -13.02 6.79 2.16
N TRP A 55 -13.07 8.05 1.73
CA TRP A 55 -13.57 9.10 2.61
C TRP A 55 -15.03 8.91 2.99
N GLY A 56 -15.84 8.25 2.14
CA GLY A 56 -17.22 7.91 2.45
C GLY A 56 -17.33 7.03 3.69
N ASP A 57 -16.54 5.95 3.73
CA ASP A 57 -16.51 5.00 4.85
C ASP A 57 -15.98 5.64 6.13
N ILE A 58 -14.82 6.30 6.03
CA ILE A 58 -14.19 6.96 7.17
C ILE A 58 -15.13 8.03 7.73
N SER A 59 -15.72 8.89 6.90
CA SER A 59 -16.62 9.94 7.37
C SER A 59 -17.88 9.40 8.04
N ALA A 60 -18.42 8.27 7.55
CA ALA A 60 -19.58 7.61 8.17
C ALA A 60 -19.26 7.10 9.58
N ASP A 61 -18.04 6.63 9.82
CA ASP A 61 -17.57 6.23 11.15
C ASP A 61 -17.39 7.43 12.09
N LEU A 62 -16.84 8.56 11.62
CA LEU A 62 -16.59 9.76 12.45
C LEU A 62 -17.87 10.48 12.91
N GLN A 63 -19.00 10.26 12.25
CA GLN A 63 -20.28 10.91 12.57
C GLN A 63 -21.08 10.18 13.66
N ARG A 64 -20.66 8.98 14.09
CA ARG A 64 -21.41 8.23 15.10
C ARG A 64 -21.27 8.86 16.49
N GLU A 65 -22.39 8.93 17.20
CA GLU A 65 -22.58 9.62 18.49
C GLU A 65 -21.61 9.17 19.61
N TYR A 66 -21.05 7.96 19.50
CA TYR A 66 -20.09 7.39 20.45
C TYR A 66 -18.64 7.86 20.25
N ALA A 67 -18.34 8.64 19.20
CA ALA A 67 -16.99 9.05 18.88
C ALA A 67 -16.38 9.96 19.96
N ASP A 68 -17.16 10.83 20.62
CA ASP A 68 -16.58 11.90 21.45
C ASP A 68 -16.49 11.55 22.95
N ALA A 69 -17.38 10.72 23.49
CA ALA A 69 -17.53 10.52 24.95
C ALA A 69 -16.46 9.62 25.62
N ARG A 70 -15.69 8.85 24.84
CA ARG A 70 -14.67 7.91 25.35
C ARG A 70 -13.24 8.24 24.94
N LEU A 71 -13.03 9.35 24.22
CA LEU A 71 -11.71 9.72 23.72
C LEU A 71 -10.93 10.53 24.74
N ASP A 72 -9.68 10.14 24.95
CA ASP A 72 -8.67 10.99 25.55
C ASP A 72 -8.44 12.26 24.71
N SER A 73 -7.69 13.22 25.26
CA SER A 73 -7.37 14.47 24.55
C SER A 73 -6.70 14.22 23.19
N ALA A 74 -5.88 13.17 23.09
CA ALA A 74 -5.28 12.66 21.85
C ALA A 74 -6.33 12.29 20.80
N GLY A 75 -7.26 11.42 21.18
CA GLY A 75 -8.30 10.92 20.32
C GLY A 75 -9.18 12.05 19.82
N ARG A 76 -9.54 13.00 20.70
CA ARG A 76 -10.30 14.20 20.31
C ARG A 76 -9.52 15.08 19.33
N ALA A 77 -8.22 15.27 19.54
CA ALA A 77 -7.36 16.02 18.62
C ALA A 77 -7.25 15.34 17.24
N ALA A 78 -6.98 14.03 17.21
CA ALA A 78 -6.97 13.25 15.98
C ALA A 78 -8.33 13.30 15.27
N LEU A 79 -9.43 13.12 16.00
CA LEU A 79 -10.79 13.21 15.46
C LEU A 79 -11.06 14.57 14.82
N MET A 80 -10.67 15.67 15.48
CA MET A 80 -10.80 17.02 14.92
C MET A 80 -9.98 17.18 13.63
N ARG A 81 -8.73 16.73 13.60
CA ARG A 81 -7.87 16.80 12.41
C ARG A 81 -8.43 15.98 11.25
N VAL A 82 -8.89 14.75 11.51
CA VAL A 82 -9.48 13.89 10.48
C VAL A 82 -10.82 14.45 10.00
N ARG A 83 -11.69 14.96 10.88
CA ARG A 83 -12.95 15.65 10.49
C ARG A 83 -12.66 16.89 9.63
N ALA A 84 -11.65 17.69 9.98
CA ALA A 84 -11.24 18.84 9.19
C ALA A 84 -10.74 18.41 7.80
N ARG A 85 -9.92 17.36 7.73
CA ARG A 85 -9.42 16.79 6.46
C ARG A 85 -10.54 16.22 5.59
N ALA A 86 -11.48 15.48 6.19
CA ALA A 86 -12.65 14.94 5.51
C ALA A 86 -13.54 16.06 4.96
N THR A 87 -13.78 17.11 5.76
CA THR A 87 -14.54 18.29 5.34
C THR A 87 -13.89 18.94 4.13
N GLN A 88 -12.57 19.11 4.13
CA GLN A 88 -11.86 19.72 3.01
C GLN A 88 -11.84 18.82 1.77
N ALA A 89 -11.61 17.52 1.94
CA ALA A 89 -11.55 16.55 0.83
C ALA A 89 -12.91 16.34 0.15
N LEU A 90 -14.00 16.38 0.93
CA LEU A 90 -15.38 16.19 0.45
C LEU A 90 -16.10 17.50 0.14
N ARG A 91 -15.41 18.65 0.13
CA ARG A 91 -15.98 19.94 -0.28
C ARG A 91 -16.48 19.84 -1.72
N ARG A 92 -17.74 20.22 -1.92
CA ARG A 92 -18.44 20.18 -3.21
C ARG A 92 -18.47 21.52 -3.94
N THR A 93 -17.64 22.48 -3.52
CA THR A 93 -17.79 23.90 -3.87
C THR A 93 -16.87 24.38 -5.00
N GLY A 94 -16.49 23.50 -5.93
CA GLY A 94 -15.75 23.86 -7.14
C GLY A 94 -14.45 23.08 -7.34
N MET A 95 -13.67 23.48 -8.34
CA MET A 95 -12.38 22.88 -8.63
C MET A 95 -11.34 23.33 -7.59
N THR A 96 -10.48 22.41 -7.16
CA THR A 96 -9.39 22.67 -6.22
C THR A 96 -8.05 22.56 -6.96
N PRO A 97 -7.37 23.69 -7.22
CA PRO A 97 -6.03 23.65 -7.79
C PRO A 97 -5.00 23.27 -6.71
N GLY A 98 -3.90 22.68 -7.16
CA GLY A 98 -2.74 22.35 -6.31
C GLY A 98 -1.44 22.56 -7.06
N LEU A 99 -0.42 23.01 -6.34
CA LEU A 99 0.95 23.14 -6.82
C LEU A 99 1.88 22.54 -5.77
N ARG A 100 2.80 21.67 -6.19
CA ARG A 100 3.86 21.13 -5.34
C ARG A 100 5.20 21.27 -6.05
N LEU A 101 6.17 21.79 -5.32
CA LEU A 101 7.57 21.87 -5.72
C LEU A 101 8.36 20.98 -4.78
N SER A 102 9.21 20.12 -5.34
CA SER A 102 10.08 19.24 -4.56
C SER A 102 11.50 19.29 -5.10
N LEU A 103 12.46 19.34 -4.19
CA LEU A 103 13.89 19.25 -4.49
C LEU A 103 14.51 18.22 -3.54
N ALA A 104 15.40 17.40 -4.07
CA ALA A 104 16.20 16.44 -3.33
C ALA A 104 17.57 16.31 -3.99
N GLU A 105 18.65 16.44 -3.22
CA GLU A 105 20.00 16.16 -3.74
C GLU A 105 20.14 14.67 -4.06
N GLU A 106 19.73 13.82 -3.11
CA GLU A 106 19.67 12.37 -3.27
C GLU A 106 18.25 11.87 -2.97
N PRO A 107 17.41 11.65 -3.99
CA PRO A 107 16.07 11.10 -3.81
C PRO A 107 16.10 9.73 -3.14
N ARG A 108 15.19 9.51 -2.19
CA ARG A 108 15.12 8.24 -1.45
C ARG A 108 14.77 7.09 -2.39
N ARG A 109 15.77 6.24 -2.67
CA ARG A 109 15.58 4.99 -3.42
C ARG A 109 14.83 3.96 -2.58
N LEU A 110 15.16 3.80 -1.30
CA LEU A 110 14.41 2.92 -0.38
C LEU A 110 13.23 3.69 0.23
N ARG A 111 12.07 3.55 -0.41
CA ARG A 111 10.82 4.26 -0.10
C ARG A 111 10.10 3.63 1.08
N ASP A 112 9.03 4.28 1.51
CA ASP A 112 8.15 3.84 2.60
C ASP A 112 6.76 4.44 2.37
N PHE A 113 5.88 4.42 3.38
CA PHE A 113 4.54 4.96 3.24
C PHE A 113 4.48 6.45 2.89
N SER A 114 5.52 7.23 3.21
CA SER A 114 5.54 8.69 3.02
C SER A 114 5.73 9.12 1.56
N SER A 115 5.05 10.20 1.19
CA SER A 115 5.17 10.82 -0.14
C SER A 115 6.43 11.69 -0.20
N THR A 116 7.55 11.06 -0.54
CA THR A 116 8.83 11.73 -0.79
C THR A 116 9.11 11.87 -2.29
N PRO A 117 9.90 12.87 -2.72
CA PRO A 117 10.28 13.02 -4.12
C PRO A 117 10.95 11.74 -4.64
N ARG A 118 10.61 11.35 -5.87
CA ARG A 118 11.19 10.18 -6.56
C ARG A 118 12.48 10.56 -7.29
N ASP A 119 12.60 11.82 -7.68
CA ASP A 119 13.70 12.36 -8.50
C ASP A 119 14.21 13.71 -7.95
N PRO A 120 15.39 14.21 -8.39
CA PRO A 120 16.04 15.36 -7.76
C PRO A 120 15.25 16.66 -7.82
N GLY A 121 14.46 16.86 -8.88
CA GLY A 121 13.59 18.02 -9.03
C GLY A 121 12.23 17.63 -9.59
N GLU A 122 11.15 18.06 -8.93
CA GLU A 122 9.78 17.80 -9.36
C GLU A 122 8.94 19.08 -9.25
N VAL A 123 8.23 19.41 -10.34
CA VAL A 123 7.20 20.45 -10.38
C VAL A 123 5.87 19.81 -10.73
N GLN A 124 4.92 19.85 -9.81
CA GLN A 124 3.62 19.19 -9.95
C GLN A 124 2.49 20.21 -9.90
N GLY A 125 1.67 20.24 -10.94
CA GLY A 125 0.40 20.95 -10.99
C GLY A 125 -0.77 19.97 -10.96
N SER A 126 -1.84 20.31 -10.23
CA SER A 126 -3.04 19.49 -10.16
C SER A 126 -4.32 20.32 -10.17
N LEU A 127 -5.39 19.74 -10.70
CA LEU A 127 -6.75 20.25 -10.61
C LEU A 127 -7.68 19.09 -10.23
N ALA A 128 -8.40 19.23 -9.13
CA ALA A 128 -9.30 18.20 -8.62
C ALA A 128 -10.72 18.71 -8.44
N TRP A 129 -11.70 17.82 -8.64
CA TRP A 129 -13.11 18.10 -8.39
C TRP A 129 -13.80 16.86 -7.85
N THR A 130 -14.62 17.04 -6.81
CA THR A 130 -15.39 15.96 -6.18
C THR A 130 -16.85 16.38 -6.04
N GLY A 131 -17.72 15.68 -6.76
CA GLY A 131 -19.18 15.85 -6.72
C GLY A 131 -19.88 14.78 -5.90
N LEU A 132 -21.19 14.61 -6.15
CA LEU A 132 -22.02 13.59 -5.49
C LEU A 132 -21.73 12.16 -5.98
N ARG A 133 -21.57 12.01 -7.28
CA ARG A 133 -21.33 10.71 -7.93
C ARG A 133 -20.02 10.65 -8.68
N PHE A 134 -19.54 11.79 -9.20
CA PHE A 134 -18.36 11.84 -10.04
C PHE A 134 -17.22 12.57 -9.33
N SER A 135 -16.00 12.16 -9.60
CA SER A 135 -14.78 12.81 -9.14
C SER A 135 -13.70 12.70 -10.20
N TYR A 136 -12.79 13.66 -10.24
CA TYR A 136 -11.59 13.54 -11.04
C TYR A 136 -10.45 14.35 -10.42
N ARG A 137 -9.23 13.95 -10.73
CA ARG A 137 -8.01 14.69 -10.48
C ARG A 137 -7.16 14.59 -11.73
N LEU A 138 -6.83 15.73 -12.33
CA LEU A 138 -5.79 15.82 -13.35
C LEU A 138 -4.52 16.31 -12.68
N GLN A 139 -3.45 15.53 -12.75
CA GLN A 139 -2.15 15.84 -12.16
C GLN A 139 -1.07 15.66 -13.21
N VAL A 140 -0.22 16.68 -13.37
CA VAL A 140 0.93 16.66 -14.28
C VAL A 140 2.16 17.00 -13.48
N THR A 141 3.19 16.16 -13.58
CA THR A 141 4.48 16.38 -12.92
C THR A 141 5.57 16.44 -13.97
N ALA A 142 6.31 17.54 -13.99
CA ALA A 142 7.57 17.67 -14.72
C ALA A 142 8.73 17.30 -13.80
N VAL A 143 9.66 16.51 -14.31
CA VAL A 143 10.72 15.87 -13.53
C VAL A 143 12.08 16.11 -14.17
N SER A 144 13.08 16.39 -13.34
CA SER A 144 14.49 16.48 -13.73
C SER A 144 15.19 15.14 -13.46
N GLU A 145 16.01 14.68 -14.41
CA GLU A 145 16.82 13.46 -14.31
C GLU A 145 16.04 12.21 -13.89
N PRO A 146 14.93 11.88 -14.58
CA PRO A 146 14.09 10.76 -14.21
C PRO A 146 14.81 9.41 -14.43
N LEU A 147 14.69 8.50 -13.47
CA LEU A 147 15.20 7.11 -13.61
C LEU A 147 14.62 6.36 -14.81
N ASP A 148 13.39 6.67 -15.18
CA ASP A 148 12.60 5.98 -16.19
C ASP A 148 12.55 6.71 -17.53
N GLU A 149 13.43 7.71 -17.71
CA GLU A 149 13.56 8.55 -18.91
C GLU A 149 12.28 9.36 -19.25
N ARG A 150 11.31 9.44 -18.32
CA ARG A 150 10.04 10.15 -18.51
C ARG A 150 10.03 11.48 -17.75
N ASN A 151 10.35 12.55 -18.46
CA ASN A 151 10.39 13.92 -17.93
C ASN A 151 9.00 14.49 -17.58
N VAL A 152 7.92 13.90 -18.10
CA VAL A 152 6.54 14.31 -17.81
C VAL A 152 5.70 13.09 -17.45
N ARG A 153 4.95 13.20 -16.36
CA ARG A 153 4.17 12.10 -15.77
C ARG A 153 2.79 12.59 -15.37
N THR A 154 1.82 11.67 -15.41
CA THR A 154 0.44 11.92 -14.96
C THR A 154 0.08 11.10 -13.71
N ASP A 155 1.09 10.66 -12.98
CA ASP A 155 0.95 9.94 -11.70
C ASP A 155 0.04 10.74 -10.77
N GLY A 156 -0.90 10.07 -10.12
CA GLY A 156 -1.95 10.67 -9.31
C GLY A 156 -3.22 11.05 -10.10
N SER A 157 -3.20 11.08 -11.42
CA SER A 157 -4.42 11.40 -12.19
C SER A 157 -5.45 10.28 -12.12
N TYR A 158 -6.73 10.63 -11.99
CA TYR A 158 -7.84 9.68 -12.08
C TYR A 158 -9.16 10.36 -12.46
N ALA A 159 -10.10 9.55 -12.94
CA ALA A 159 -11.53 9.86 -12.95
C ALA A 159 -12.28 8.71 -12.26
N GLY A 160 -13.36 9.02 -11.55
CA GLY A 160 -14.11 8.02 -10.80
C GLY A 160 -15.59 8.33 -10.66
N VAL A 161 -16.38 7.27 -10.46
CA VAL A 161 -17.82 7.32 -10.27
C VAL A 161 -18.25 6.42 -9.12
N VAL A 162 -19.23 6.86 -8.33
CA VAL A 162 -19.87 6.09 -7.26
C VAL A 162 -21.27 5.67 -7.70
N LEU A 163 -21.52 4.36 -7.66
CA LEU A 163 -22.80 3.71 -7.98
C LEU A 163 -23.21 2.83 -6.80
N GLY A 164 -24.16 3.31 -5.99
CA GLY A 164 -24.56 2.64 -4.75
C GLY A 164 -23.40 2.55 -3.76
N ASN A 165 -23.04 1.33 -3.36
CA ASN A 165 -21.90 1.07 -2.47
C ASN A 165 -20.61 0.69 -3.23
N TRP A 166 -20.54 0.95 -4.53
CA TRP A 166 -19.37 0.66 -5.34
C TRP A 166 -18.80 1.95 -5.92
N MET A 167 -17.47 2.05 -5.87
CA MET A 167 -16.70 3.11 -6.49
C MET A 167 -15.89 2.51 -7.62
N PHE A 168 -15.98 3.13 -8.79
CA PHE A 168 -15.22 2.76 -9.99
C PHE A 168 -14.26 3.89 -10.32
N SER A 169 -13.04 3.59 -10.72
CA SER A 169 -12.07 4.60 -11.13
C SER A 169 -11.18 4.12 -12.27
N ALA A 170 -10.76 5.04 -13.13
CA ALA A 170 -9.68 4.85 -14.09
C ALA A 170 -8.56 5.84 -13.76
N GLY A 171 -7.33 5.36 -13.54
CA GLY A 171 -6.21 6.26 -13.25
C GLY A 171 -4.96 5.62 -12.66
N ASN A 172 -3.98 6.48 -12.37
CA ASN A 172 -2.62 6.15 -11.95
C ASN A 172 -2.45 6.51 -10.46
N MET A 173 -3.19 5.86 -9.57
CA MET A 173 -3.14 6.15 -8.13
C MET A 173 -2.11 5.27 -7.43
N ASP A 174 -1.30 5.85 -6.53
CA ASP A 174 -0.44 5.08 -5.63
C ASP A 174 -1.29 4.15 -4.73
N ARG A 175 -0.70 3.02 -4.35
CA ARG A 175 -1.37 1.99 -3.54
C ARG A 175 -0.48 1.51 -2.41
N TRP A 176 -1.11 0.95 -1.40
CA TRP A 176 -0.45 0.33 -0.27
C TRP A 176 -1.33 -0.79 0.27
N TRP A 177 -0.93 -2.03 0.03
CA TRP A 177 -1.64 -3.22 0.48
C TRP A 177 -0.81 -3.88 1.58
N GLY A 178 -1.39 -3.92 2.78
CA GLY A 178 -0.75 -4.45 3.98
C GLY A 178 -0.63 -3.42 5.11
N PRO A 179 -0.38 -3.88 6.34
CA PRO A 179 -0.32 -3.03 7.54
C PRO A 179 1.06 -2.39 7.79
N GLY A 180 2.09 -2.77 7.02
CA GLY A 180 3.47 -2.29 7.21
C GLY A 180 3.63 -0.78 7.07
N TRP A 181 4.60 -0.21 7.78
CA TRP A 181 4.95 1.22 7.71
C TRP A 181 6.11 1.49 6.76
N ASN A 182 7.02 0.52 6.59
CA ASN A 182 8.23 0.67 5.77
C ASN A 182 8.13 -0.05 4.42
N GLY A 183 7.16 -0.94 4.25
CA GLY A 183 6.81 -1.53 2.97
C GLY A 183 5.51 -2.32 3.00
N GLY A 184 5.09 -2.76 1.82
CA GLY A 184 4.09 -3.82 1.62
C GLY A 184 4.69 -4.83 0.65
N LEU A 185 4.45 -6.11 0.88
CA LEU A 185 5.11 -7.18 0.12
C LEU A 185 4.45 -7.41 -1.25
N ILE A 186 3.14 -7.22 -1.37
CA ILE A 186 2.44 -7.43 -2.66
C ILE A 186 2.25 -6.15 -3.46
N MET A 187 1.95 -5.01 -2.83
CA MET A 187 1.82 -3.75 -3.56
C MET A 187 2.04 -2.54 -2.66
N SER A 188 2.93 -1.65 -3.06
CA SER A 188 3.30 -0.44 -2.31
C SER A 188 3.48 0.76 -3.25
N SER A 189 3.86 1.91 -2.67
CA SER A 189 4.23 3.13 -3.39
C SER A 189 5.70 3.12 -3.84
N ASN A 190 6.39 1.98 -3.79
CA ASN A 190 7.77 1.83 -4.24
C ASN A 190 7.89 2.13 -5.74
N ALA A 191 7.15 1.40 -6.57
CA ALA A 191 7.03 1.67 -7.99
C ALA A 191 6.16 2.91 -8.26
N ARG A 192 6.23 3.45 -9.47
CA ARG A 192 5.24 4.40 -9.96
C ARG A 192 3.87 3.70 -10.07
N PRO A 193 2.75 4.43 -9.96
CA PRO A 193 1.44 3.80 -10.01
C PRO A 193 1.09 3.32 -11.42
N VAL A 194 0.79 2.02 -11.54
CA VAL A 194 0.29 1.43 -12.78
C VAL A 194 -1.08 2.04 -13.14
N PRO A 195 -1.32 2.42 -14.42
CA PRO A 195 -2.64 2.79 -14.91
C PRO A 195 -3.61 1.62 -14.83
N VAL A 196 -4.71 1.80 -14.09
CA VAL A 196 -5.70 0.74 -13.90
C VAL A 196 -7.13 1.26 -14.00
N LEU A 197 -8.04 0.36 -14.36
CA LEU A 197 -9.43 0.39 -13.94
C LEU A 197 -9.53 -0.28 -12.57
N ALA A 198 -10.28 0.31 -11.66
CA ALA A 198 -10.48 -0.23 -10.31
C ALA A 198 -11.96 -0.20 -9.92
N MET A 199 -12.40 -1.25 -9.23
CA MET A 199 -13.71 -1.33 -8.58
C MET A 199 -13.49 -1.58 -7.09
N ARG A 200 -14.16 -0.80 -6.24
CA ARG A 200 -13.94 -0.83 -4.79
C ARG A 200 -15.23 -0.61 -4.03
N ARG A 201 -15.34 -1.22 -2.86
CA ARG A 201 -16.47 -0.95 -1.96
C ARG A 201 -16.34 0.45 -1.33
N ASN A 202 -17.45 1.21 -1.28
CA ASN A 202 -17.48 2.58 -0.75
C ASN A 202 -17.57 2.63 0.78
N TYR A 203 -18.43 1.79 1.36
CA TYR A 203 -18.72 1.66 2.79
C TYR A 203 -18.48 0.22 3.21
N SER A 204 -17.87 0.02 4.38
CA SER A 204 -17.45 -1.29 4.87
C SER A 204 -18.51 -2.04 5.69
N ASP A 205 -19.80 -1.68 5.58
CA ASP A 205 -20.87 -2.29 6.39
C ASP A 205 -20.78 -3.84 6.44
N PRO A 206 -20.98 -4.48 7.60
CA PRO A 206 -20.94 -5.93 7.70
C PRO A 206 -22.05 -6.59 6.87
N PHE A 207 -21.87 -7.86 6.53
CA PHE A 207 -22.95 -8.66 5.99
C PHE A 207 -24.08 -8.78 7.02
N LYS A 208 -25.33 -8.69 6.56
CA LYS A 208 -26.52 -8.89 7.40
C LYS A 208 -26.93 -10.36 7.50
N THR A 209 -26.33 -11.23 6.69
CA THR A 209 -26.63 -12.67 6.64
C THR A 209 -25.86 -13.42 7.74
N PRO A 210 -26.46 -14.43 8.40
CA PRO A 210 -25.77 -15.20 9.44
C PRO A 210 -24.48 -15.89 8.95
N LEU A 211 -24.47 -16.36 7.71
CA LEU A 211 -23.33 -17.10 7.12
C LEU A 211 -22.06 -16.25 7.00
N LEU A 212 -22.19 -14.95 6.74
CA LEU A 212 -21.06 -14.04 6.48
C LEU A 212 -20.93 -12.92 7.53
N GLY A 213 -21.85 -12.85 8.51
CA GLY A 213 -21.85 -11.81 9.54
C GLY A 213 -20.60 -11.82 10.42
N TRP A 214 -19.95 -12.99 10.57
CA TRP A 214 -18.71 -13.15 11.34
C TRP A 214 -17.52 -12.36 10.78
N MET A 215 -17.54 -12.01 9.49
CA MET A 215 -16.47 -11.21 8.88
C MET A 215 -16.41 -9.78 9.44
N GLY A 216 -17.51 -9.30 10.02
CA GLY A 216 -17.62 -7.90 10.47
C GLY A 216 -17.51 -6.92 9.29
N PRO A 217 -17.05 -5.68 9.55
CA PRO A 217 -16.83 -4.70 8.48
C PRO A 217 -15.84 -5.21 7.45
N TRP A 218 -16.13 -5.03 6.17
CA TRP A 218 -15.29 -5.55 5.09
C TRP A 218 -15.20 -4.63 3.88
N THR A 219 -14.09 -4.68 3.16
CA THR A 219 -13.88 -3.95 1.90
C THR A 219 -13.31 -4.89 0.85
N MET A 220 -13.63 -4.64 -0.42
CA MET A 220 -13.03 -5.34 -1.54
C MET A 220 -12.51 -4.32 -2.55
N SER A 221 -11.36 -4.62 -3.15
CA SER A 221 -10.76 -3.85 -4.24
C SER A 221 -10.35 -4.80 -5.35
N VAL A 222 -10.79 -4.51 -6.57
CA VAL A 222 -10.41 -5.21 -7.80
C VAL A 222 -9.72 -4.20 -8.71
N LEU A 223 -8.62 -4.61 -9.32
CA LEU A 223 -7.78 -3.80 -10.20
C LEU A 223 -7.54 -4.55 -11.51
N TYR A 224 -7.59 -3.81 -12.61
CA TYR A 224 -7.20 -4.29 -13.93
C TYR A 224 -6.40 -3.19 -14.63
N GLY A 225 -5.11 -3.43 -14.86
CA GLY A 225 -4.18 -2.46 -15.40
C GLY A 225 -3.37 -2.95 -16.58
N GLN A 226 -2.57 -2.03 -17.11
CA GLN A 226 -1.61 -2.27 -18.18
C GLN A 226 -0.23 -1.80 -17.74
N LEU A 227 0.75 -2.68 -17.85
CA LEU A 227 2.16 -2.42 -17.63
C LEU A 227 2.77 -1.71 -18.86
N GLU A 228 4.01 -1.24 -18.71
CA GLU A 228 4.73 -0.47 -19.71
C GLU A 228 5.01 -1.28 -21.00
N GLY A 229 5.14 -0.56 -22.11
CA GLY A 229 5.44 -1.18 -23.41
C GLY A 229 6.93 -1.49 -23.62
N ASN A 230 7.82 -0.87 -22.84
CA ASN A 230 9.27 -1.05 -22.90
C ASN A 230 9.73 -2.06 -21.83
N ARG A 231 9.26 -3.30 -21.97
CA ARG A 231 9.58 -4.44 -21.13
C ARG A 231 9.63 -5.70 -21.99
N GLU A 232 10.16 -6.81 -21.51
CA GLU A 232 10.33 -8.07 -22.27
C GLU A 232 9.00 -8.56 -22.88
N ILE A 233 7.92 -8.52 -22.11
CA ILE A 233 6.55 -8.77 -22.57
C ILE A 233 5.76 -7.44 -22.58
N PRO A 234 5.79 -6.68 -23.69
CA PRO A 234 5.12 -5.38 -23.79
C PRO A 234 3.64 -5.44 -23.44
N ASN A 235 3.14 -4.40 -22.76
CA ASN A 235 1.72 -4.19 -22.48
C ASN A 235 1.05 -5.36 -21.72
N ALA A 236 1.83 -6.11 -20.93
CA ALA A 236 1.29 -7.10 -19.99
C ALA A 236 0.21 -6.48 -19.10
N ARG A 237 -0.78 -7.29 -18.71
CA ARG A 237 -1.89 -6.89 -17.85
C ARG A 237 -1.53 -7.16 -16.40
N LEU A 238 -1.95 -6.25 -15.53
CA LEU A 238 -1.86 -6.43 -14.08
C LEU A 238 -3.28 -6.61 -13.55
N PHE A 239 -3.59 -7.79 -13.02
CA PHE A 239 -4.81 -8.02 -12.27
C PHE A 239 -4.51 -8.02 -10.77
N GLY A 240 -5.43 -7.52 -9.96
CA GLY A 240 -5.32 -7.58 -8.51
C GLY A 240 -6.67 -7.63 -7.84
N VAL A 241 -6.80 -8.48 -6.83
CA VAL A 241 -7.96 -8.52 -5.94
C VAL A 241 -7.48 -8.51 -4.49
N ARG A 242 -8.16 -7.73 -3.67
CA ARG A 242 -7.90 -7.66 -2.24
C ARG A 242 -9.20 -7.56 -1.46
N LEU A 243 -9.35 -8.44 -0.48
CA LEU A 243 -10.45 -8.48 0.49
C LEU A 243 -9.88 -8.15 1.86
N ASN A 244 -10.52 -7.24 2.59
CA ASN A 244 -10.18 -6.94 3.98
C ASN A 244 -11.42 -7.04 4.83
N PHE A 245 -11.28 -7.55 6.04
CA PHE A 245 -12.39 -7.66 6.96
C PHE A 245 -11.93 -7.61 8.42
N ARG A 246 -12.82 -7.20 9.31
CA ARG A 246 -12.57 -7.06 10.75
C ARG A 246 -13.51 -7.94 11.55
N PRO A 247 -13.18 -9.23 11.74
CA PRO A 247 -14.03 -10.16 12.47
C PRO A 247 -14.16 -9.77 13.95
N LEU A 248 -13.15 -9.09 14.49
CA LEU A 248 -13.16 -8.46 15.81
C LEU A 248 -12.84 -6.97 15.64
N SER A 249 -13.31 -6.12 16.56
CA SER A 249 -12.94 -4.71 16.54
C SER A 249 -11.43 -4.48 16.68
N SER A 250 -10.69 -5.43 17.25
CA SER A 250 -9.23 -5.38 17.41
C SER A 250 -8.43 -6.06 16.29
N LEU A 251 -9.05 -6.90 15.45
CA LEU A 251 -8.36 -7.72 14.46
C LEU A 251 -8.82 -7.34 13.05
N GLU A 252 -7.87 -6.96 12.21
CA GLU A 252 -8.05 -6.82 10.77
C GLU A 252 -7.28 -7.93 10.05
N ILE A 253 -7.92 -8.52 9.03
CA ILE A 253 -7.33 -9.52 8.16
C ILE A 253 -7.47 -9.03 6.72
N GLY A 254 -6.41 -9.15 5.94
CA GLY A 254 -6.36 -8.90 4.52
C GLY A 254 -5.99 -10.18 3.76
N LEU A 255 -6.67 -10.41 2.63
CA LEU A 255 -6.35 -11.45 1.67
C LEU A 255 -6.13 -10.76 0.33
N SER A 256 -5.01 -11.04 -0.33
CA SER A 256 -4.69 -10.43 -1.62
C SER A 256 -4.13 -11.43 -2.60
N ARG A 257 -4.48 -11.24 -3.87
CA ARG A 257 -3.92 -11.94 -5.01
C ARG A 257 -3.68 -10.94 -6.13
N THR A 258 -2.53 -11.04 -6.79
CA THR A 258 -2.20 -10.26 -7.98
C THR A 258 -1.61 -11.16 -9.04
N ALA A 259 -1.75 -10.76 -10.29
CA ALA A 259 -1.18 -11.50 -11.38
C ALA A 259 -0.72 -10.59 -12.53
N GLN A 260 0.44 -10.91 -13.10
CA GLN A 260 0.85 -10.39 -14.41
C GLN A 260 0.51 -11.44 -15.46
N TRP A 261 -0.28 -11.05 -16.46
CA TRP A 261 -0.77 -11.98 -17.48
C TRP A 261 -0.94 -11.27 -18.82
N CYS A 262 -1.18 -12.00 -19.92
CA CYS A 262 -1.31 -11.41 -21.25
C CYS A 262 -0.06 -10.57 -21.65
N GLY A 263 -0.18 -9.75 -22.69
CA GLY A 263 0.89 -8.95 -23.28
C GLY A 263 1.11 -9.30 -24.75
N SER A 264 2.00 -8.57 -25.42
CA SER A 264 2.42 -8.90 -26.77
C SER A 264 2.93 -10.35 -26.80
N SER A 265 2.48 -11.13 -27.79
CA SER A 265 2.80 -12.57 -27.95
C SER A 265 2.38 -13.50 -26.81
N ARG A 266 1.40 -13.11 -25.96
CA ARG A 266 0.85 -13.98 -24.91
C ARG A 266 -0.67 -14.15 -25.04
N PRO A 267 -1.25 -15.28 -24.58
CA PRO A 267 -2.69 -15.46 -24.53
C PRO A 267 -3.38 -14.42 -23.64
N CYS A 268 -4.49 -13.86 -24.14
CA CYS A 268 -5.25 -12.78 -23.48
C CYS A 268 -6.76 -13.09 -23.38
N GLY A 269 -7.16 -14.33 -23.62
CA GLY A 269 -8.56 -14.73 -23.65
C GLY A 269 -9.22 -14.76 -22.27
N LEU A 270 -10.56 -14.67 -22.23
CA LEU A 270 -11.31 -14.83 -20.98
C LEU A 270 -11.14 -16.22 -20.34
N GLY A 271 -10.84 -17.25 -21.15
CA GLY A 271 -10.49 -18.59 -20.67
C GLY A 271 -9.19 -18.55 -19.85
N THR A 272 -8.11 -18.00 -20.43
CA THR A 272 -6.82 -17.78 -19.75
C THR A 272 -6.98 -16.95 -18.48
N PHE A 273 -7.83 -15.90 -18.50
CA PHE A 273 -8.13 -15.13 -17.31
C PHE A 273 -8.89 -15.93 -16.24
N GLY A 274 -9.79 -16.82 -16.66
CA GLY A 274 -10.50 -17.73 -15.74
C GLY A 274 -9.55 -18.73 -15.08
N GLU A 275 -8.64 -19.33 -15.84
CA GLU A 275 -7.60 -20.24 -15.34
C GLU A 275 -6.68 -19.54 -14.32
N LEU A 276 -6.26 -18.31 -14.64
CA LEU A 276 -5.50 -17.43 -13.75
C LEU A 276 -6.23 -17.19 -12.41
N LEU A 277 -7.53 -16.88 -12.47
CA LEU A 277 -8.35 -16.62 -11.28
C LEU A 277 -8.56 -17.86 -10.41
N LEU A 278 -8.58 -19.04 -11.02
CA LEU A 278 -8.81 -20.31 -10.33
C LEU A 278 -7.53 -20.98 -9.83
N GLY A 279 -6.34 -20.40 -10.10
CA GLY A 279 -5.05 -20.99 -9.70
C GLY A 279 -4.74 -22.29 -10.44
N ILE A 280 -5.21 -22.42 -11.69
CA ILE A 280 -4.97 -23.61 -12.52
C ILE A 280 -3.77 -23.31 -13.44
N ASP A 281 -2.59 -23.15 -12.84
CA ASP A 281 -1.36 -22.71 -13.52
C ASP A 281 -0.13 -23.56 -13.21
N ASN A 282 -0.29 -24.66 -12.46
CA ASN A 282 0.81 -25.52 -12.05
C ASN A 282 1.52 -26.22 -13.22
N ARG A 283 2.82 -25.94 -13.32
CA ARG A 283 3.77 -26.49 -14.28
C ARG A 283 3.75 -28.02 -14.30
N GLY A 284 3.57 -28.62 -15.49
CA GLY A 284 3.79 -30.05 -15.72
C GLY A 284 2.66 -31.00 -15.30
N GLU A 285 1.56 -30.50 -14.74
CA GLU A 285 0.35 -31.32 -14.53
C GLU A 285 -0.73 -31.07 -15.60
N ASN A 286 -0.93 -29.84 -16.10
CA ASN A 286 -2.07 -29.53 -17.00
C ASN A 286 -1.82 -28.56 -18.17
N THR A 287 -0.64 -27.95 -18.34
CA THR A 287 -0.38 -26.98 -19.42
C THR A 287 1.06 -27.05 -19.96
N ASN A 288 1.23 -26.75 -21.26
CA ASN A 288 2.56 -26.60 -21.86
C ASN A 288 3.21 -25.29 -21.36
N ILE A 289 4.53 -25.17 -21.37
CA ILE A 289 5.25 -23.98 -20.87
C ILE A 289 4.85 -22.69 -21.62
N ASP A 290 4.42 -22.85 -22.87
CA ASP A 290 3.91 -21.75 -23.70
C ASP A 290 2.52 -21.26 -23.25
N GLU A 291 1.80 -22.05 -22.47
CA GLU A 291 0.39 -21.85 -22.06
C GLU A 291 0.22 -21.43 -20.59
N GLU A 292 1.30 -21.28 -19.82
CA GLU A 292 1.22 -20.84 -18.42
C GLU A 292 0.54 -19.46 -18.32
N PRO A 293 -0.58 -19.32 -17.58
CA PRO A 293 -1.50 -18.19 -17.74
C PRO A 293 -0.94 -16.86 -17.20
N GLY A 294 0.02 -16.86 -16.27
CA GLY A 294 0.62 -15.64 -15.74
C GLY A 294 1.57 -15.85 -14.57
N ASN A 295 2.26 -14.78 -14.17
CA ASN A 295 2.98 -14.69 -12.90
C ASN A 295 1.99 -14.33 -11.79
N GLN A 296 1.96 -15.05 -10.67
CA GLN A 296 0.97 -14.85 -9.60
C GLN A 296 1.62 -14.67 -8.23
N LEU A 297 1.10 -13.70 -7.47
CA LEU A 297 1.43 -13.51 -6.07
C LEU A 297 0.16 -13.55 -5.24
N GLY A 298 0.18 -14.20 -4.09
CA GLY A 298 -0.98 -14.35 -3.23
C GLY A 298 -0.62 -14.48 -1.77
N GLY A 299 -1.47 -13.98 -0.87
CA GLY A 299 -1.15 -14.10 0.55
C GLY A 299 -2.14 -13.44 1.50
N ILE A 300 -1.69 -13.38 2.75
CA ILE A 300 -2.46 -12.93 3.90
C ILE A 300 -1.67 -11.89 4.70
N ASP A 301 -2.40 -10.92 5.23
CA ASP A 301 -1.88 -9.97 6.21
C ASP A 301 -2.87 -9.81 7.36
N TRP A 302 -2.35 -9.40 8.51
CA TRP A 302 -3.16 -9.14 9.69
C TRP A 302 -2.62 -7.97 10.49
N ARG A 303 -3.52 -7.32 11.23
CA ARG A 303 -3.17 -6.35 12.28
C ARG A 303 -4.06 -6.59 13.48
N TRP A 304 -3.46 -6.94 14.61
CA TRP A 304 -4.17 -7.26 15.84
C TRP A 304 -3.78 -6.31 16.98
N THR A 305 -4.75 -5.52 17.44
CA THR A 305 -4.57 -4.51 18.49
C THR A 305 -4.97 -5.05 19.85
N LEU A 306 -4.06 -4.97 20.81
CA LEU A 306 -4.23 -5.44 22.18
C LEU A 306 -3.99 -4.30 23.18
N PRO A 307 -4.70 -4.27 24.32
CA PRO A 307 -4.64 -3.20 25.30
C PRO A 307 -3.43 -3.35 26.25
N PHE A 308 -2.21 -3.30 25.72
CA PHE A 308 -0.98 -3.35 26.52
C PHE A 308 -0.39 -1.95 26.79
N PHE A 309 0.35 -1.81 27.91
CA PHE A 309 1.11 -0.60 28.29
C PHE A 309 0.30 0.70 28.45
N ASN A 310 -0.95 0.62 28.94
CA ASN A 310 -1.87 1.76 29.04
C ASN A 310 -2.11 2.48 27.69
N GLY A 311 -1.87 1.80 26.57
CA GLY A 311 -2.03 2.29 25.21
C GLY A 311 -2.58 1.21 24.27
N SER A 312 -2.56 1.50 22.97
CA SER A 312 -2.91 0.51 21.94
C SER A 312 -1.65 -0.06 21.32
N THR A 313 -1.37 -1.34 21.61
CA THR A 313 -0.23 -2.05 21.03
C THR A 313 -0.76 -3.01 19.96
N ALA A 314 -0.30 -2.87 18.72
CA ALA A 314 -0.70 -3.74 17.62
C ALA A 314 0.47 -4.58 17.13
N PHE A 315 0.21 -5.86 16.91
CA PHE A 315 1.08 -6.78 16.20
C PHE A 315 0.54 -6.95 14.80
N TYR A 316 1.41 -6.88 13.79
CA TYR A 316 0.99 -6.99 12.41
C TYR A 316 2.00 -7.79 11.59
N GLY A 317 1.52 -8.36 10.50
CA GLY A 317 2.35 -9.17 9.62
C GLY A 317 1.74 -9.30 8.24
N GLU A 318 2.57 -9.68 7.28
CA GLU A 318 2.21 -9.97 5.90
C GLU A 318 3.06 -11.16 5.43
N ALA A 319 2.42 -12.14 4.81
CA ALA A 319 3.05 -13.30 4.20
C ALA A 319 2.49 -13.48 2.79
N ILE A 320 3.35 -13.28 1.78
CA ILE A 320 2.99 -13.36 0.36
C ILE A 320 3.80 -14.48 -0.29
N GLY A 321 3.10 -15.43 -0.91
CA GLY A 321 3.69 -16.46 -1.74
C GLY A 321 3.83 -16.00 -3.19
N GLU A 322 4.92 -16.43 -3.81
CA GLU A 322 5.29 -16.19 -5.22
C GLU A 322 4.83 -17.32 -6.16
N ASP A 323 4.29 -18.39 -5.59
CA ASP A 323 3.86 -19.58 -6.33
C ASP A 323 2.65 -20.20 -5.63
N GLU A 324 1.96 -21.14 -6.26
CA GLU A 324 0.79 -21.83 -5.73
C GLU A 324 1.08 -23.33 -5.61
N ALA A 325 0.90 -23.89 -4.42
CA ALA A 325 1.01 -25.33 -4.18
C ALA A 325 -0.33 -25.83 -3.61
N SER A 326 -1.02 -26.70 -4.35
CA SER A 326 -2.31 -27.28 -3.94
C SER A 326 -3.37 -26.22 -3.55
N ASN A 327 -3.49 -25.16 -4.34
CA ASN A 327 -4.39 -24.02 -4.12
C ASN A 327 -4.07 -23.11 -2.91
N LEU A 328 -2.87 -23.24 -2.34
CA LEU A 328 -2.37 -22.36 -1.28
C LEU A 328 -1.10 -21.66 -1.76
N PRO A 329 -0.87 -20.39 -1.36
CA PRO A 329 0.39 -19.75 -1.71
C PRO A 329 1.56 -20.53 -1.11
N SER A 330 2.68 -20.53 -1.83
CA SER A 330 3.95 -21.15 -1.45
C SER A 330 5.10 -20.22 -1.79
N ARG A 331 6.33 -20.59 -1.41
CA ARG A 331 7.54 -19.77 -1.62
C ARG A 331 7.43 -18.37 -0.99
N TYR A 332 7.00 -18.33 0.27
CA TYR A 332 6.66 -17.08 0.95
C TYR A 332 7.85 -16.15 1.18
N ILE A 333 7.61 -14.86 0.96
CA ILE A 333 8.31 -13.72 1.57
C ILE A 333 7.51 -13.21 2.78
N GLY A 334 8.16 -12.52 3.72
CA GLY A 334 7.54 -12.21 5.01
C GLY A 334 7.91 -10.87 5.61
N GLN A 335 6.96 -10.29 6.34
CA GLN A 335 7.13 -9.07 7.11
C GLN A 335 6.38 -9.18 8.42
N LEU A 336 7.00 -8.72 9.51
CA LEU A 336 6.40 -8.67 10.85
C LEU A 336 6.71 -7.32 11.50
N GLY A 337 5.77 -6.82 12.30
CA GLY A 337 6.00 -5.62 13.07
C GLY A 337 5.16 -5.54 14.33
N VAL A 338 5.65 -4.72 15.25
CA VAL A 338 4.94 -4.32 16.46
C VAL A 338 4.93 -2.81 16.52
N GLU A 339 3.79 -2.26 16.90
CA GLU A 339 3.63 -0.83 17.11
C GLU A 339 2.86 -0.55 18.38
N THR A 340 3.14 0.59 19.00
CA THR A 340 2.37 1.09 20.12
C THR A 340 2.16 2.58 19.98
N ALA A 341 1.01 3.05 20.42
CA ALA A 341 0.63 4.44 20.34
C ALA A 341 -0.05 4.91 21.63
N GLY A 342 0.14 6.19 21.93
CA GLY A 342 -0.38 6.80 23.14
C GLY A 342 -0.43 8.31 23.06
N TYR A 343 -0.48 8.93 24.23
CA TYR A 343 -0.55 10.37 24.40
C TYR A 343 0.43 10.87 25.45
N ILE A 344 0.94 12.09 25.26
CA ILE A 344 1.77 12.79 26.23
C ILE A 344 1.03 14.08 26.62
N ASP A 345 0.41 14.09 27.81
CA ASP A 345 -0.42 15.21 28.28
C ASP A 345 0.35 16.54 28.32
N ARG A 346 1.60 16.51 28.79
CA ARG A 346 2.45 17.71 28.90
C ARG A 346 2.66 18.42 27.55
N TRP A 347 2.60 17.68 26.45
CA TRP A 347 2.90 18.20 25.11
C TRP A 347 1.65 18.32 24.23
N ASP A 348 0.47 17.96 24.76
CA ASP A 348 -0.78 17.93 23.99
C ASP A 348 -0.61 17.16 22.65
N ALA A 349 0.12 16.03 22.70
CA ALA A 349 0.63 15.34 21.53
C ALA A 349 0.44 13.81 21.57
N SER A 350 -0.07 13.27 20.46
CA SER A 350 -0.14 11.83 20.23
C SER A 350 1.18 11.31 19.67
N TRP A 351 1.55 10.10 20.06
CA TRP A 351 2.79 9.47 19.61
C TRP A 351 2.55 8.04 19.13
N ARG A 352 3.43 7.54 18.27
CA ARG A 352 3.47 6.16 17.82
C ARG A 352 4.92 5.73 17.64
N VAL A 353 5.25 4.53 18.09
CA VAL A 353 6.54 3.87 17.84
C VAL A 353 6.26 2.53 17.18
N HIS A 354 7.05 2.16 16.19
CA HIS A 354 6.99 0.85 15.55
C HIS A 354 8.38 0.26 15.33
N VAL A 355 8.44 -1.06 15.37
CA VAL A 355 9.58 -1.87 14.94
C VAL A 355 9.09 -2.85 13.89
N GLU A 356 9.77 -2.94 12.77
CA GLU A 356 9.38 -3.77 11.62
C GLU A 356 10.59 -4.53 11.08
N ILE A 357 10.38 -5.80 10.79
CA ILE A 357 11.34 -6.66 10.09
C ILE A 357 10.69 -7.16 8.80
N ALA A 358 11.48 -7.26 7.74
CA ALA A 358 11.05 -7.83 6.46
C ALA A 358 12.17 -8.68 5.86
N ASP A 359 11.81 -9.77 5.20
CA ASP A 359 12.70 -10.63 4.45
C ASP A 359 12.04 -10.97 3.11
N THR A 360 12.69 -10.55 2.02
CA THR A 360 12.21 -10.72 0.64
C THR A 360 13.01 -11.77 -0.13
N ALA A 361 13.72 -12.67 0.57
CA ALA A 361 14.16 -13.92 -0.03
C ALA A 361 13.02 -14.94 0.04
N ALA A 362 12.80 -15.71 -1.03
CA ALA A 362 11.76 -16.72 -1.03
C ALA A 362 12.11 -17.83 -0.02
N GLU A 363 11.11 -18.28 0.75
CA GLU A 363 11.31 -19.28 1.79
C GLU A 363 12.41 -18.88 2.79
N PHE A 364 12.41 -17.62 3.22
CA PHE A 364 13.38 -17.07 4.18
C PHE A 364 13.49 -17.84 5.52
N TYR A 365 12.52 -18.68 5.83
CA TYR A 365 12.47 -19.56 7.01
C TYR A 365 13.06 -20.97 6.76
N SER A 366 13.45 -21.28 5.53
CA SER A 366 14.03 -22.55 5.13
C SER A 366 15.56 -22.46 5.02
N ASP A 367 16.21 -23.62 5.17
CA ASP A 367 17.65 -23.81 4.97
C ASP A 367 17.88 -24.93 3.92
N PRO A 368 18.46 -24.64 2.74
CA PRO A 368 18.94 -23.32 2.31
C PRO A 368 17.79 -22.37 1.98
N THR A 369 18.01 -21.07 2.22
CA THR A 369 17.11 -20.01 1.76
C THR A 369 17.18 -19.89 0.23
N ARG A 370 16.04 -19.62 -0.42
CA ARG A 370 15.95 -19.50 -1.88
C ARG A 370 16.08 -18.05 -2.33
N PHE A 371 17.21 -17.72 -2.93
CA PHE A 371 17.48 -16.42 -3.57
C PHE A 371 17.08 -16.41 -5.06
N ASP A 372 17.07 -15.24 -5.69
CA ASP A 372 16.72 -15.00 -7.10
C ASP A 372 15.35 -15.56 -7.51
N TYR A 373 14.36 -15.47 -6.61
CA TYR A 373 13.02 -16.00 -6.84
C TYR A 373 11.91 -15.00 -6.57
N ALA A 374 11.97 -14.29 -5.44
CA ALA A 374 10.94 -13.30 -5.11
C ALA A 374 10.92 -12.17 -6.14
N TYR A 375 9.73 -11.79 -6.59
CA TYR A 375 9.49 -10.82 -7.67
C TYR A 375 10.11 -11.17 -9.02
N GLU A 376 10.67 -12.37 -9.20
CA GLU A 376 11.21 -12.82 -10.46
C GLU A 376 10.24 -13.77 -11.16
N HIS A 377 10.33 -13.83 -12.49
CA HIS A 377 9.52 -14.76 -13.26
C HIS A 377 10.21 -15.11 -14.59
N PHE A 378 10.16 -16.37 -14.99
CA PHE A 378 10.89 -16.83 -16.17
C PHE A 378 10.26 -16.39 -17.51
N ILE A 379 8.92 -16.25 -17.59
CA ILE A 379 8.22 -15.65 -18.74
C ILE A 379 8.25 -14.11 -18.69
N TYR A 380 7.74 -13.52 -17.62
CA TYR A 380 7.78 -12.08 -17.38
C TYR A 380 9.12 -11.68 -16.76
N SER A 381 10.20 -11.74 -17.54
CA SER A 381 11.59 -11.64 -17.05
C SER A 381 12.01 -10.29 -16.46
N ASP A 382 11.29 -9.20 -16.73
CA ASP A 382 11.47 -7.94 -15.95
C ASP A 382 10.97 -8.07 -14.50
N GLY A 383 10.31 -9.19 -14.18
CA GLY A 383 9.74 -9.50 -12.89
C GLY A 383 8.49 -8.71 -12.55
N TYR A 384 8.12 -8.79 -11.27
CA TYR A 384 6.98 -8.09 -10.66
C TYR A 384 7.31 -6.61 -10.39
N ARG A 385 7.62 -5.91 -11.49
CA ARG A 385 8.14 -4.54 -11.53
C ARG A 385 7.39 -3.67 -12.53
N TYR A 386 7.37 -2.36 -12.25
CA TYR A 386 6.87 -1.32 -13.15
C TYR A 386 7.87 -0.17 -13.20
N HIS A 387 8.34 0.15 -14.41
CA HIS A 387 9.44 1.07 -14.68
C HIS A 387 10.69 0.73 -13.86
N GLY A 388 11.07 -0.55 -13.88
CA GLY A 388 12.30 -1.06 -13.24
C GLY A 388 12.26 -1.10 -11.71
N ARG A 389 11.11 -0.90 -11.07
CA ARG A 389 10.96 -0.95 -9.62
C ARG A 389 9.93 -1.98 -9.20
N ALA A 390 10.24 -2.79 -8.19
CA ALA A 390 9.29 -3.72 -7.58
C ALA A 390 7.99 -3.01 -7.19
N THR A 391 6.86 -3.57 -7.61
CA THR A 391 5.54 -3.09 -7.18
C THR A 391 5.27 -3.42 -5.71
N GLY A 392 5.90 -4.48 -5.18
CA GLY A 392 5.91 -4.87 -3.78
C GLY A 392 6.88 -4.07 -2.92
N HIS A 393 7.72 -4.77 -2.13
CA HIS A 393 8.57 -4.14 -1.12
C HIS A 393 9.73 -3.34 -1.74
N THR A 394 10.18 -2.28 -1.06
CA THR A 394 11.21 -1.36 -1.60
C THR A 394 12.60 -1.97 -1.73
N MET A 395 12.87 -3.05 -1.00
CA MET A 395 14.14 -3.77 -1.07
C MET A 395 14.30 -4.55 -2.37
N ASP A 396 13.22 -4.74 -3.12
CA ASP A 396 13.17 -5.73 -4.19
C ASP A 396 13.47 -7.15 -3.65
N ALA A 397 13.87 -8.08 -4.51
CA ALA A 397 14.24 -9.45 -4.15
C ALA A 397 15.42 -9.52 -3.16
N ASP A 398 15.47 -10.61 -2.38
CA ASP A 398 16.62 -11.03 -1.57
C ASP A 398 17.11 -10.04 -0.51
N GLY A 399 16.24 -9.11 -0.13
CA GLY A 399 16.49 -8.12 0.90
C GLY A 399 16.15 -8.61 2.30
N ARG A 400 16.78 -7.99 3.30
CA ARG A 400 16.38 -8.07 4.71
C ARG A 400 16.41 -6.68 5.33
N MET A 401 15.40 -6.35 6.11
CA MET A 401 15.26 -5.06 6.78
C MET A 401 15.00 -5.24 8.27
N LEU A 402 15.62 -4.36 9.07
CA LEU A 402 15.15 -3.97 10.40
C LEU A 402 14.89 -2.46 10.40
N ALA A 403 13.69 -2.05 10.79
CA ALA A 403 13.29 -0.65 10.86
C ALA A 403 12.72 -0.31 12.24
N ILE A 404 13.12 0.85 12.76
CA ILE A 404 12.54 1.47 13.96
C ILE A 404 12.07 2.86 13.54
N GLY A 405 10.82 3.18 13.82
CA GLY A 405 10.25 4.49 13.52
C GLY A 405 9.43 5.02 14.67
N SER A 406 9.48 6.34 14.86
CA SER A 406 8.60 7.05 15.78
C SER A 406 7.98 8.26 15.13
N TYR A 407 6.78 8.59 15.58
CA TYR A 407 5.95 9.66 15.09
C TYR A 407 5.35 10.39 16.28
N LEU A 408 5.42 11.72 16.30
CA LEU A 408 4.79 12.58 17.30
C LEU A 408 3.97 13.64 16.55
N ARG A 409 2.74 13.87 17.01
CA ARG A 409 1.85 14.90 16.44
C ARG A 409 1.09 15.65 17.50
N ASP A 410 1.26 16.97 17.52
CA ASP A 410 0.56 17.82 18.48
C ASP A 410 -0.88 18.14 18.02
N ARG A 411 -1.69 18.73 18.91
CA ARG A 411 -3.06 19.15 18.59
C ARG A 411 -3.17 20.12 17.42
N LYS A 412 -2.15 20.94 17.15
CA LYS A 412 -2.11 21.88 16.02
C LYS A 412 -1.80 21.20 14.69
N GLY A 413 -1.35 19.95 14.72
CA GLY A 413 -0.99 19.17 13.55
C GLY A 413 0.48 19.29 13.17
N ASN A 414 1.34 19.85 14.04
CA ASN A 414 2.79 19.79 13.85
C ASN A 414 3.25 18.34 14.01
N GLU A 415 4.19 17.91 13.18
CA GLU A 415 4.62 16.52 13.08
C GLU A 415 6.14 16.41 13.23
N TRP A 416 6.56 15.44 14.04
CA TRP A 416 7.97 15.05 14.17
C TRP A 416 8.10 13.56 13.90
N GLN A 417 9.05 13.21 13.04
CA GLN A 417 9.30 11.83 12.67
C GLN A 417 10.77 11.50 12.87
N PHE A 418 11.05 10.36 13.48
CA PHE A 418 12.38 9.80 13.57
C PHE A 418 12.36 8.38 13.03
N ARG A 419 13.41 7.99 12.31
CA ARG A 419 13.49 6.65 11.72
C ARG A 419 14.92 6.20 11.53
N VAL A 420 15.15 4.94 11.85
CA VAL A 420 16.40 4.21 11.57
C VAL A 420 16.03 2.94 10.84
N ARG A 421 16.74 2.65 9.74
CA ARG A 421 16.56 1.42 8.96
C ARG A 421 17.91 0.81 8.64
N HIS A 422 18.03 -0.48 8.87
CA HIS A 422 19.16 -1.29 8.46
C HIS A 422 18.70 -2.23 7.35
N PHE A 423 19.43 -2.24 6.24
CA PHE A 423 19.14 -3.06 5.09
C PHE A 423 20.34 -3.92 4.72
N GLU A 424 20.07 -5.19 4.45
CA GLU A 424 20.96 -6.11 3.73
C GLU A 424 20.29 -6.41 2.39
N LEU A 425 20.86 -5.91 1.30
CA LEU A 425 20.27 -6.05 -0.05
C LEU A 425 21.09 -7.04 -0.88
N ASN A 426 20.44 -7.70 -1.84
CA ASN A 426 21.06 -8.65 -2.76
C ASN A 426 21.90 -9.69 -2.00
N ARG A 427 21.28 -10.38 -1.04
CA ARG A 427 21.98 -11.26 -0.07
C ARG A 427 22.51 -12.57 -0.65
N ARG A 428 22.38 -12.81 -1.95
CA ARG A 428 23.07 -13.92 -2.60
C ARG A 428 24.58 -13.82 -2.36
N GLU A 429 25.14 -14.78 -1.64
CA GLU A 429 26.58 -15.00 -1.67
C GLU A 429 26.94 -15.56 -3.05
N GLU A 430 27.96 -15.00 -3.70
CA GLU A 430 28.71 -15.76 -4.70
C GLU A 430 29.23 -17.00 -3.97
N VAL A 431 28.53 -18.12 -4.14
CA VAL A 431 29.10 -19.42 -3.80
C VAL A 431 30.35 -19.51 -4.66
N SER A 432 31.51 -19.24 -4.06
CA SER A 432 32.78 -19.57 -4.65
C SER A 432 32.71 -21.06 -4.95
N LEU A 433 32.55 -21.40 -6.23
CA LEU A 433 32.74 -22.77 -6.68
C LEU A 433 34.11 -23.18 -6.13
N PRO A 434 34.22 -24.28 -5.36
CA PRO A 434 35.53 -24.79 -5.01
C PRO A 434 36.23 -25.07 -6.33
N HIS A 435 37.35 -24.38 -6.55
CA HIS A 435 38.28 -24.73 -7.61
C HIS A 435 38.61 -26.21 -7.47
N THR A 436 38.15 -27.03 -8.41
CA THR A 436 38.71 -28.35 -8.70
C THR A 436 38.95 -28.45 -10.18
#